data_AF-A0A537AE75-F1
#
_entry.id   AF-A0A537AE75-F1
#
_cell.length_a   1.000
_cell.length_b   1.000
_cell.length_c   1.000
_cell.angle_alpha   90.00
_cell.angle_beta   90.00
_cell.angle_gamma   90.00
#
_symmetry.space_group_name_H-M   'P 1'
#
loop_
_entity.id
_entity.type
_entity.pdbx_description
1 polymer ?
#
loop_
_entity_poly.entity_id
_entity_poly.type
_entity_poly.pdbx_seq_one_letter_code
_entity_poly.pdbx_strand_id
1 'polypeptide(L)' 'MHPALQGALIGLGIGAFLYLFEYIMLSKAANERAKKLNRKAELDPTERTRMSTMLRFALVLPVGFAFVFWWVWG' A
#
# COMPACT_ATOMS: atom_id res chain seq x y z
N MET A 1 -4.89 18.34 -19.39
CA MET A 1 -4.36 16.97 -19.17
C MET A 1 -5.46 15.97 -19.49
N HIS A 2 -5.16 14.80 -20.07
CA HIS A 2 -6.17 13.78 -20.37
C HIS A 2 -6.81 13.27 -19.06
N PRO A 3 -8.15 13.17 -18.95
CA PRO A 3 -8.83 12.78 -17.70
C PRO A 3 -8.32 11.47 -17.09
N ALA A 4 -7.98 10.49 -17.94
CA ALA A 4 -7.41 9.22 -17.48
C ALA A 4 -6.03 9.40 -16.81
N LEU A 5 -5.20 10.31 -17.31
CA LEU A 5 -3.87 10.58 -16.73
C LEU A 5 -4.00 11.28 -15.37
N GLN A 6 -4.98 12.18 -15.23
CA GLN A 6 -5.27 12.83 -13.96
C GLN A 6 -5.78 11.82 -12.92
N GLY A 7 -6.69 10.93 -13.31
CA GLY A 7 -7.17 9.84 -12.44
C GLY A 7 -6.04 8.90 -11.99
N ALA A 8 -5.16 8.52 -12.92
CA ALA A 8 -4.01 7.68 -12.61
C ALA A 8 -3.05 8.32 -11.60
N LEU A 9 -2.75 9.62 -11.76
CA LEU A 9 -1.88 10.36 -10.83
C LEU A 9 -2.51 10.51 -9.44
N ILE A 10 -3.80 10.81 -9.37
CA ILE A 10 -4.52 10.90 -8.08
C ILE A 10 -4.53 9.54 -7.38
N GLY A 11 -4.83 8.47 -8.12
CA GLY A 11 -4.79 7.11 -7.58
C GLY A 11 -3.40 6.71 -7.07
N LEU A 12 -2.35 7.02 -7.83
CA LEU A 12 -0.96 6.82 -7.38
C LEU A 12 -0.64 7.61 -6.11
N GLY A 13 -1.06 8.87 -6.04
CA GLY A 13 -0.85 9.72 -4.87
C GLY A 13 -1.51 9.15 -3.61
N ILE A 14 -2.78 8.76 -3.70
CA ILE A 14 -3.52 8.14 -2.59
C ILE A 14 -2.90 6.81 -2.20
N GLY A 15 -2.55 5.96 -3.17
CA GLY A 15 -1.92 4.65 -2.91
C GLY A 15 -0.58 4.78 -2.20
N ALA A 16 0.28 5.69 -2.66
CA ALA A 16 1.57 5.97 -2.03
C ALA A 16 1.40 6.51 -0.60
N PHE A 17 0.43 7.41 -0.39
CA PHE A 17 0.12 7.94 0.94
C PHE A 17 -0.30 6.84 1.92
N LEU A 18 -1.25 5.98 1.53
CA LEU A 18 -1.73 4.88 2.37
C LEU A 18 -0.63 3.87 2.68
N TYR A 19 0.21 3.54 1.69
CA TYR A 19 1.35 2.65 1.89
C TYR A 19 2.36 3.21 2.89
N LEU A 20 2.70 4.49 2.76
CA LEU A 20 3.63 5.15 3.68
C LEU A 20 3.06 5.24 5.11
N PHE A 21 1.78 5.59 5.22
CA PHE A 21 1.09 5.65 6.52
C PHE A 21 1.12 4.30 7.24
N GLU A 22 0.80 3.22 6.53
CA GLU A 22 0.87 1.86 7.07
C GLU A 22 2.30 1.50 7.50
N TYR A 23 3.31 1.83 6.70
CA TYR A 23 4.71 1.59 7.05
C TYR A 23 5.10 2.29 8.36
N ILE A 24 4.69 3.55 8.54
CA ILE A 24 4.98 4.32 9.76
C ILE A 24 4.29 3.69 10.97
N MET A 25 3.03 3.28 10.82
CA MET A 25 2.25 2.63 11.89
C MET A 25 2.87 1.30 12.32
N LEU A 26 3.24 0.44 11.36
CA LEU A 26 3.91 -0.83 11.63
C LEU A 26 5.29 -0.63 12.25
N SER A 27 6.06 0.34 11.75
CA SER A 27 7.37 0.68 12.31
C SER A 27 7.27 1.20 13.74
N LYS A 28 6.23 1.98 14.06
CA LYS A 28 5.96 2.43 15.43
C LYS A 28 5.66 1.25 16.35
N ALA A 29 4.78 0.34 15.92
CA ALA A 29 4.44 -0.86 16.69
C ALA A 29 5.67 -1.77 16.91
N ALA A 30 6.51 -1.96 15.87
CA ALA A 30 7.74 -2.71 15.98
C ALA A 30 8.72 -2.09 16.98
N ASN A 31 8.87 -0.76 16.97
CA ASN A 31 9.69 -0.03 17.93
C ASN A 31 9.18 -0.16 19.38
N GLU A 32 7.86 -0.13 19.58
CA GLU A 32 7.27 -0.32 20.91
C GLU A 32 7.49 -1.73 21.46
N ARG A 33 7.36 -2.77 20.62
CA ARG A 33 7.69 -4.15 21.00
C ARG A 33 9.18 -4.34 21.28
N ALA A 34 10.04 -3.75 20.46
CA ALA A 34 11.49 -3.77 20.61
C ALA A 34 11.95 -3.16 21.94
N LYS A 35 11.36 -2.02 22.34
CA LYS A 35 11.60 -1.40 23.65
C LYS A 35 11.20 -2.30 24.81
N LYS A 36 10.06 -2.99 24.71
CA LYS A 36 9.60 -3.93 25.76
C LYS A 36 10.49 -5.17 25.88
N LEU A 37 11.05 -5.64 24.78
CA LEU A 37 11.81 -6.89 24.71
C LEU A 37 13.33 -6.69 24.77
N ASN A 38 13.82 -5.44 24.78
CA ASN A 38 15.24 -5.08 24.61
C ASN A 38 15.89 -5.73 23.37
N ARG A 39 15.17 -5.73 22.25
CA ARG A 39 15.63 -6.27 20.96
C ARG A 39 15.67 -5.19 19.90
N LYS A 40 16.30 -5.48 18.76
CA LYS A 40 16.28 -4.59 17.60
C LYS A 40 14.85 -4.49 17.05
N ALA A 41 14.45 -3.29 16.63
CA ALA A 41 13.17 -3.08 15.97
C ALA A 41 13.20 -3.69 14.57
N GLU A 42 12.52 -4.82 14.42
CA GLU A 42 12.37 -5.51 13.15
C GLU A 42 10.88 -5.74 12.88
N LEU A 43 10.50 -5.52 11.63
CA LEU A 43 9.18 -5.89 11.13
C LEU A 43 9.08 -7.41 11.07
N ASP A 44 8.03 -7.93 11.69
CA ASP A 44 7.72 -9.35 11.67
C ASP A 44 7.46 -9.81 10.23
N PRO A 45 7.82 -11.05 9.83
CA PRO A 45 7.43 -11.61 8.54
C PRO A 45 5.95 -11.41 8.19
N THR A 46 5.05 -11.43 9.17
CA THR A 46 3.62 -11.13 8.95
C THR A 46 3.40 -9.69 8.50
N GLU A 47 4.07 -8.73 9.14
CA GLU A 47 3.98 -7.30 8.82
C GLU A 47 4.59 -6.98 7.46
N ARG A 48 5.72 -7.62 7.13
CA ARG A 48 6.33 -7.55 5.79
C ARG A 48 5.38 -8.09 4.72
N THR A 49 4.70 -9.20 5.01
CA THR A 49 3.73 -9.80 4.08
C THR A 49 2.54 -8.88 3.89
N ARG A 50 2.03 -8.26 4.97
CA ARG A 50 0.95 -7.26 4.89
C ARG A 50 1.32 -6.06 4.01
N MET A 51 2.53 -5.53 4.15
CA MET A 51 3.03 -4.47 3.28
C MET A 51 3.11 -4.91 1.81
N SER A 52 3.63 -6.11 1.54
CA SER A 52 3.69 -6.67 0.18
C SER A 52 2.29 -6.83 -0.42
N THR A 53 1.33 -7.34 0.36
CA THR A 53 -0.07 -7.48 -0.06
C THR A 53 -0.71 -6.12 -0.34
N MET A 54 -0.47 -5.10 0.49
CA MET A 54 -0.96 -3.74 0.23
C MET A 54 -0.39 -3.16 -1.05
N LEU A 55 0.91 -3.33 -1.30
CA LEU A 55 1.54 -2.84 -2.52
C LEU A 55 0.97 -3.54 -3.77
N ARG A 56 0.77 -4.87 -3.67
CA ARG A 56 0.08 -5.63 -4.71
C ARG A 56 -1.34 -5.14 -4.91
N PHE A 57 -2.11 -4.92 -3.84
CA PHE A 57 -3.48 -4.41 -3.95
C PHE A 57 -3.52 -3.03 -4.60
N ALA A 58 -2.62 -2.12 -4.20
CA ALA A 58 -2.50 -0.78 -4.77
C ALA A 58 -2.12 -0.78 -6.26
N LEU A 59 -1.42 -1.80 -6.76
CA LEU A 59 -1.03 -1.91 -8.17
C LEU A 59 -2.01 -2.75 -8.99
N VAL A 60 -2.51 -3.85 -8.43
CA VAL A 60 -3.39 -4.80 -9.11
C VAL A 60 -4.81 -4.28 -9.19
N LEU A 61 -5.32 -3.65 -8.12
CA LEU A 61 -6.70 -3.17 -8.10
C LEU A 61 -6.95 -2.11 -9.18
N PRO A 62 -6.12 -1.07 -9.37
CA PRO A 62 -6.38 -0.08 -10.42
C PRO A 62 -6.30 -0.67 -11.82
N VAL A 63 -5.34 -1.57 -12.08
CA VAL A 63 -5.18 -2.22 -13.38
C VAL A 63 -6.35 -3.17 -13.66
N GLY A 64 -6.72 -4.00 -12.68
CA GLY A 64 -7.86 -4.91 -12.78
C GLY A 64 -9.17 -4.16 -12.93
N PHE A 65 -9.37 -3.07 -12.19
CA PHE A 65 -10.56 -2.23 -12.31
C PHE A 65 -10.65 -1.55 -13.67
N ALA A 66 -9.53 -1.05 -14.21
CA ALA A 66 -9.48 -0.49 -15.56
C ALA A 66 -9.84 -1.54 -16.63
N PHE A 67 -9.34 -2.77 -16.48
CA PHE A 67 -9.61 -3.87 -17.41
C PHE A 67 -11.09 -4.30 -17.37
N VAL A 68 -11.64 -4.46 -16.17
CA VAL A 68 -13.07 -4.80 -15.98
C VAL A 68 -13.97 -3.67 -16.47
N PHE A 69 -13.62 -2.41 -16.20
CA PHE A 69 -14.38 -1.26 -16.68
C PHE A 69 -14.45 -1.24 -18.21
N TRP A 70 -13.31 -1.47 -18.88
CA TRP A 70 -13.26 -1.58 -20.34
C TRP A 70 -14.08 -2.77 -20.86
N TRP A 71 -14.08 -3.91 -20.17
CA TRP A 71 -14.87 -5.08 -20.58
C TRP A 71 -16.39 -4.88 -20.41
N VAL A 72 -16.83 -4.15 -19.38
CA VAL A 72 -18.25 -3.95 -19.09
C VAL A 72 -18.86 -2.82 -19.93
N TRP A 73 -18.08 -1.79 -20.28
CA TRP A 73 -18.55 -0.57 -20.93
C TRP A 73 -17.89 -0.23 -22.27
N GLY A 74 -16.89 -1.01 -22.70
CA GLY A 74 -16.24 -0.89 -24.02
C GLY A 74 -16.89 -1.80 -25.03
#